data_AF-A0AAJ4IB81-F1
#
_entry.id   AF-A0AAJ4IB81-F1
#
_cell.length_a   1.000
_cell.length_b   1.000
_cell.length_c   1.000
_cell.angle_alpha   90.00
_cell.angle_beta   90.00
_cell.angle_gamma   90.00
#
_symmetry.space_group_name_H-M   'P 1'
#
loop_
_entity.id
_entity.type
_entity.pdbx_description
1 polymer ?
#
loop_
_entity_poly.entity_id
_entity_poly.type
_entity_poly.pdbx_seq_one_letter_code
_entity_poly.pdbx_strand_id
1 'polypeptide(L)'
;MSFKDLREFLDHLERHGQLKRITHPVDPAYEMTEISDRTLRAAGPALLFENPIGYRVPVLTNLFGTPERVAMGMGRSEVKELREVGKLLAYLKEPEPPRGFKDALGKIPLFKQVLNMPAKKLRKAPCQEIVWQGDEVDLDKIPVMSCWAEDVAPLLTWGLTVTRGPYKKRQNLGIYRQQKIAKNKIIMRWLAHRGGALDLRDWMEANPGQPFPVSVAFGADPATILGAVTPVPDTLSEYAFAGLLRGSKTEVVQSISNDLEVPASAEIVLEGYIDPNEFADEGPYGDHTGYYNEKEQHHVFTITHITMRRDPIYHSTYTGRPPDEPAVLGVALNEVFVPILQKQFPEIEDFYLPPEGCSYRMAVVTMKKQYPGHAKRVMMGVWSFLRQFMYTKFVIVCDESVNARDWNEVVKAMTEHMDPVRDTLMIDNTPIDSLDFASPVVGLGSKMGLDATIKWPAELATRTPVLERESHAMAECDLLALKQQHPEIVDLYLPPSANHQFVIASMKKERAGQSQTLLKHLWDFFVPYADIKFIILCDDDVNVQDWRDIIWAVTTRMDPLRDTAQIKCSGSSKLGLDATNKFAPEVVREWGSPIKKDPQLVAKIDAIWHELGIL
;
A
#
# COMPACT_ATOMS: atom_id res chain seq x y z
N MET A 1 6.63 -2.87 -24.73
CA MET A 1 5.40 -3.23 -25.50
C MET A 1 4.33 -2.18 -25.22
N SER A 2 3.29 -2.02 -26.03
CA SER A 2 2.20 -1.07 -25.74
C SER A 2 0.85 -1.71 -26.04
N PHE A 3 -0.06 -1.67 -25.08
CA PHE A 3 -1.43 -2.20 -25.22
C PHE A 3 -2.40 -1.04 -25.40
N LYS A 4 -3.31 -1.14 -26.36
CA LYS A 4 -4.30 -0.08 -26.62
C LYS A 4 -5.45 -0.12 -25.61
N ASP A 5 -5.89 -1.32 -25.25
CA ASP A 5 -6.96 -1.56 -24.29
C ASP A 5 -6.66 -2.74 -23.35
N LEU A 6 -7.58 -3.01 -22.43
CA LEU A 6 -7.48 -4.13 -21.50
C LEU A 6 -7.50 -5.48 -22.23
N ARG A 7 -8.31 -5.64 -23.28
CA ARG A 7 -8.49 -6.91 -23.98
C ARG A 7 -7.21 -7.34 -24.70
N GLU A 8 -6.53 -6.41 -25.38
CA GLU A 8 -5.20 -6.68 -25.97
C GLU A 8 -4.17 -7.10 -24.90
N PHE A 9 -4.25 -6.55 -23.69
CA PHE A 9 -3.38 -6.94 -22.58
C PHE A 9 -3.71 -8.34 -22.07
N LEU A 10 -4.98 -8.67 -21.88
CA LEU A 10 -5.42 -10.02 -21.47
C LEU A 10 -5.01 -11.09 -22.50
N ASP A 11 -5.20 -10.81 -23.79
CA ASP A 11 -4.74 -11.70 -24.87
C ASP A 11 -3.22 -11.95 -24.81
N HIS A 12 -2.45 -10.90 -24.49
CA HIS A 12 -1.02 -11.03 -24.32
C HIS A 12 -0.67 -11.89 -23.10
N LEU A 13 -1.30 -11.64 -21.95
CA LEU A 13 -1.07 -12.44 -20.74
C LEU A 13 -1.42 -13.91 -20.98
N GLU A 14 -2.54 -14.21 -21.64
CA GLU A 14 -2.96 -15.57 -21.96
C GLU A 14 -1.94 -16.31 -22.83
N ARG A 15 -1.43 -15.67 -23.89
CA ARG A 15 -0.40 -16.27 -24.77
C ARG A 15 0.92 -16.58 -24.05
N HIS A 16 1.18 -15.93 -22.92
CA HIS A 16 2.40 -16.12 -22.12
C HIS A 16 2.14 -16.93 -20.83
N GLY A 17 0.96 -17.53 -20.67
CA GLY A 17 0.61 -18.31 -19.47
C GLY A 17 0.46 -17.45 -18.20
N GLN A 18 0.24 -16.15 -18.36
CA GLN A 18 0.07 -15.17 -17.27
C GLN A 18 -1.40 -14.80 -17.01
N LEU A 19 -2.34 -15.44 -17.70
CA LEU A 19 -3.78 -15.36 -17.46
C LEU A 19 -4.38 -16.77 -17.43
N LYS A 20 -5.23 -17.04 -16.43
CA LYS A 20 -6.01 -18.26 -16.33
C LYS A 20 -7.50 -17.93 -16.44
N ARG A 21 -8.18 -18.57 -17.39
CA ARG A 21 -9.65 -18.57 -17.48
C ARG A 21 -10.23 -19.64 -16.56
N ILE A 22 -11.18 -19.25 -15.72
CA ILE A 22 -11.89 -20.13 -14.79
C ILE A 22 -13.33 -20.26 -15.27
N THR A 23 -13.63 -21.42 -15.87
CA THR A 23 -14.98 -21.76 -16.36
C THR A 23 -15.84 -22.44 -15.31
N HIS A 24 -15.21 -22.95 -14.24
CA HIS A 24 -15.92 -23.49 -13.08
C HIS A 24 -16.83 -22.39 -12.49
N PRO A 25 -18.08 -22.71 -12.09
CA PRO A 25 -18.95 -21.73 -11.44
C PRO A 25 -18.34 -21.27 -10.12
N VAL A 26 -18.10 -19.96 -9.95
CA VAL A 26 -17.51 -19.39 -8.72
C VAL A 26 -18.41 -18.29 -8.20
N ASP A 27 -18.64 -18.26 -6.89
CA ASP A 27 -19.40 -17.20 -6.24
C ASP A 27 -18.58 -15.89 -6.15
N PRO A 28 -19.08 -14.74 -6.65
CA PRO A 28 -18.45 -13.44 -6.40
C PRO A 28 -18.34 -13.08 -4.92
N ALA A 29 -19.17 -13.66 -4.05
CA ALA A 29 -19.05 -13.53 -2.62
C ALA A 29 -18.00 -14.50 -2.07
N TYR A 30 -16.89 -13.94 -1.59
CA TYR A 30 -15.82 -14.58 -0.84
C TYR A 30 -14.97 -15.63 -1.59
N GLU A 31 -15.55 -16.48 -2.45
CA GLU A 31 -14.82 -17.53 -3.17
C GLU A 31 -13.78 -16.97 -4.14
N MET A 32 -14.15 -15.96 -4.93
CA MET A 32 -13.21 -15.30 -5.84
C MET A 32 -12.02 -14.69 -5.08
N THR A 33 -12.25 -14.15 -3.89
CA THR A 33 -11.21 -13.60 -3.02
C THR A 33 -10.27 -14.69 -2.52
N GLU A 34 -10.81 -15.80 -2.03
CA GLU A 34 -9.99 -16.92 -1.54
C GLU A 34 -9.13 -17.52 -2.67
N ILE A 35 -9.70 -17.70 -3.86
CA ILE A 35 -8.96 -18.19 -5.03
C ILE A 35 -7.89 -17.18 -5.46
N SER A 36 -8.23 -15.90 -5.51
CA SER A 36 -7.29 -14.83 -5.88
C SER A 36 -6.14 -14.71 -4.87
N ASP A 37 -6.41 -14.84 -3.56
CA ASP A 37 -5.40 -14.75 -2.51
C ASP A 37 -4.41 -15.91 -2.54
N ARG A 38 -4.89 -17.15 -2.69
CA ARG A 38 -4.00 -18.30 -2.88
C ARG A 38 -3.13 -18.15 -4.12
N THR A 39 -3.73 -17.68 -5.21
CA THR A 39 -3.03 -17.46 -6.48
C THR A 39 -1.94 -16.41 -6.32
N LEU A 40 -2.25 -15.27 -5.70
CA LEU A 40 -1.29 -14.19 -5.48
C LEU A 40 -0.14 -14.63 -4.58
N ARG A 41 -0.43 -15.31 -3.47
CA ARG A 41 0.60 -15.82 -2.54
C ARG A 41 1.56 -16.82 -3.19
N ALA A 42 1.09 -17.54 -4.21
CA ALA A 42 1.89 -18.44 -5.02
C ALA A 42 2.53 -17.77 -6.26
N ALA A 43 2.43 -16.43 -6.38
CA ALA A 43 2.87 -15.66 -7.55
C ALA A 43 2.26 -16.16 -8.89
N GLY A 44 1.02 -16.64 -8.84
CA GLY A 44 0.28 -17.19 -9.96
C GLY A 44 -0.22 -16.14 -10.98
N PRO A 45 -0.94 -16.59 -12.01
CA PRO A 45 -1.42 -15.75 -13.12
C PRO A 45 -2.54 -14.79 -12.68
N ALA A 46 -2.88 -13.84 -13.56
CA ALA A 46 -4.16 -13.13 -13.49
C ALA A 46 -5.32 -14.12 -13.67
N LEU A 47 -6.50 -13.80 -13.14
CA LEU A 47 -7.66 -14.69 -13.15
C LEU A 47 -8.83 -14.04 -13.87
N LEU A 48 -9.40 -14.74 -14.85
CA LEU A 48 -10.66 -14.35 -15.49
C LEU A 48 -11.73 -15.39 -15.18
N PHE A 49 -12.65 -15.06 -14.28
CA PHE A 49 -13.80 -15.87 -13.92
C PHE A 49 -14.90 -15.67 -14.95
N GLU A 50 -15.14 -16.67 -15.79
CA GLU A 50 -16.09 -16.59 -16.90
C GLU A 50 -17.52 -16.98 -16.51
N ASN A 51 -17.67 -17.65 -15.36
CA ASN A 51 -18.94 -18.15 -14.87
C ASN A 51 -19.23 -17.72 -13.41
N PRO A 52 -19.35 -16.40 -13.13
CA PRO A 52 -19.80 -15.91 -11.84
C PRO A 52 -21.25 -16.34 -11.56
N ILE A 53 -21.48 -17.04 -10.45
CA ILE A 53 -22.81 -17.56 -10.10
C ILE A 53 -23.81 -16.41 -10.00
N GLY A 54 -24.89 -16.47 -10.79
CA GLY A 54 -25.95 -15.46 -10.81
C GLY A 54 -25.71 -14.29 -11.79
N TYR A 55 -24.58 -14.25 -12.48
CA TYR A 55 -24.20 -13.13 -13.36
C TYR A 55 -23.80 -13.59 -14.76
N ARG A 56 -23.81 -12.66 -15.72
CA ARG A 56 -23.36 -12.90 -17.12
C ARG A 56 -22.04 -12.21 -17.46
N VAL A 57 -21.64 -11.24 -16.65
CA VAL A 57 -20.45 -10.42 -16.88
C VAL A 57 -19.27 -11.15 -16.24
N PRO A 58 -18.21 -11.52 -16.97
CA PRO A 58 -17.02 -12.13 -16.39
C PRO A 58 -16.28 -11.17 -15.45
N VAL A 59 -15.58 -11.72 -14.45
CA VAL A 59 -14.80 -10.96 -13.47
C VAL A 59 -13.30 -11.20 -13.66
N LEU A 60 -12.55 -10.12 -13.83
CA LEU A 60 -11.09 -10.13 -13.89
C LEU A 60 -10.53 -9.72 -12.52
N THR A 61 -9.66 -10.54 -11.95
CA THR A 61 -8.92 -10.25 -10.72
C THR A 61 -7.44 -10.60 -10.86
N ASN A 62 -6.63 -10.20 -9.86
CA ASN A 62 -5.20 -10.53 -9.78
C ASN A 62 -4.37 -10.09 -11.00
N LEU A 63 -4.86 -9.09 -11.74
CA LEU A 63 -4.26 -8.56 -12.96
C LEU A 63 -2.80 -8.13 -12.72
N PHE A 64 -2.55 -7.47 -11.60
CA PHE A 64 -1.26 -6.93 -11.17
C PHE A 64 -0.66 -7.69 -9.98
N GLY A 65 -1.05 -8.95 -9.78
CA GLY A 65 -0.55 -9.81 -8.69
C GLY A 65 0.93 -10.21 -8.76
N THR A 66 1.69 -9.74 -9.75
CA THR A 66 3.14 -9.96 -9.86
C THR A 66 3.82 -8.69 -10.37
N PRO A 67 5.04 -8.34 -9.88
CA PRO A 67 5.80 -7.20 -10.38
C PRO A 67 6.02 -7.22 -11.90
N GLU A 68 6.17 -8.40 -12.48
CA GLU A 68 6.36 -8.61 -13.92
C GLU A 68 5.15 -8.12 -14.71
N ARG A 69 3.92 -8.49 -14.30
CA ARG A 69 2.68 -7.99 -14.93
C ARG A 69 2.51 -6.49 -14.77
N VAL A 70 2.95 -5.89 -13.67
CA VAL A 70 2.98 -4.43 -13.52
C VAL A 70 3.92 -3.80 -14.55
N ALA A 71 5.15 -4.32 -14.67
CA ALA A 71 6.11 -3.84 -15.66
C ALA A 71 5.56 -3.96 -17.10
N MET A 72 4.96 -5.12 -17.45
CA MET A 72 4.29 -5.33 -18.74
C MET A 72 3.19 -4.31 -18.98
N GLY A 73 2.36 -4.02 -17.98
CA GLY A 73 1.30 -3.02 -18.05
C GLY A 73 1.81 -1.59 -18.28
N MET A 74 3.01 -1.26 -17.80
CA MET A 74 3.71 0.01 -18.06
C MET A 74 4.52 -0.01 -19.37
N GLY A 75 4.39 -1.07 -20.17
CA GLY A 75 5.04 -1.23 -21.44
C GLY A 75 6.53 -1.59 -21.37
N ARG A 76 6.98 -2.11 -20.22
CA ARG A 76 8.34 -2.59 -19.93
C ARG A 76 8.42 -4.11 -19.97
N SER A 77 9.63 -4.64 -20.14
CA SER A 77 9.86 -6.09 -20.12
C SER A 77 10.35 -6.56 -18.75
N GLU A 78 11.03 -5.68 -18.01
CA GLU A 78 11.59 -5.97 -16.69
C GLU A 78 11.19 -4.89 -15.68
N VAL A 79 11.05 -5.28 -14.42
CA VAL A 79 10.70 -4.37 -13.31
C VAL A 79 11.76 -3.26 -13.13
N LYS A 80 13.04 -3.58 -13.35
CA LYS A 80 14.14 -2.60 -13.22
C LYS A 80 14.03 -1.45 -14.24
N GLU A 81 13.39 -1.68 -15.39
CA GLU A 81 13.17 -0.63 -16.39
C GLU A 81 12.18 0.46 -15.91
N LEU A 82 11.45 0.22 -14.81
CA LEU A 82 10.63 1.23 -14.16
C LEU A 82 11.47 2.38 -13.56
N ARG A 83 12.76 2.16 -13.26
CA ARG A 83 13.68 3.25 -12.90
C ARG A 83 13.82 4.29 -14.02
N GLU A 84 13.77 3.87 -15.28
CA GLU A 84 13.83 4.81 -16.41
C GLU A 84 12.57 5.68 -16.48
N VAL A 85 11.41 5.14 -16.07
CA VAL A 85 10.18 5.93 -15.89
C VAL A 85 10.35 6.96 -14.77
N GLY A 86 10.94 6.56 -13.64
CA GLY A 86 11.27 7.46 -12.53
C GLY A 86 12.20 8.61 -12.95
N LYS A 87 13.25 8.30 -13.73
CA LYS A 87 14.17 9.31 -14.28
C LYS A 87 13.46 10.29 -15.22
N LEU A 88 12.57 9.78 -16.07
CA LEU A 88 11.74 10.62 -16.95
C LEU A 88 10.86 11.57 -16.12
N LEU A 89 10.19 11.07 -15.08
CA LEU A 89 9.38 11.89 -14.17
C LEU A 89 10.21 12.96 -13.44
N ALA A 90 11.37 12.57 -12.93
CA ALA A 90 12.29 13.48 -12.27
C ALA A 90 12.76 14.61 -13.21
N TYR A 91 12.99 14.30 -14.49
CA TYR A 91 13.30 15.29 -15.52
C TYR A 91 12.10 16.19 -15.83
N LEU A 92 10.90 15.64 -16.00
CA LEU A 92 9.70 16.42 -16.32
C LEU A 92 9.31 17.41 -15.21
N LYS A 93 9.60 17.07 -13.96
CA LYS A 93 9.40 17.96 -12.80
C LYS A 93 10.33 19.17 -12.85
N GLU A 94 11.59 18.97 -13.25
CA GLU A 94 12.63 20.00 -13.30
C GLU A 94 13.50 19.81 -14.54
N PRO A 95 13.10 20.36 -15.70
CA PRO A 95 13.82 20.18 -16.96
C PRO A 95 15.08 21.06 -16.99
N GLU A 96 16.24 20.44 -17.28
CA GLU A 96 17.49 21.18 -17.46
C GLU A 96 17.61 21.74 -18.89
N PRO A 97 17.93 23.05 -19.04
CA PRO A 97 18.16 23.62 -20.36
C PRO A 97 19.34 22.93 -21.05
N PRO A 98 19.26 22.65 -22.37
CA PRO A 98 20.32 21.97 -23.07
C PRO A 98 21.60 22.80 -23.07
N ARG A 99 22.73 22.18 -22.71
CA ARG A 99 24.04 22.87 -22.62
C ARG A 99 24.67 23.18 -23.99
N GLY A 100 24.06 22.69 -25.08
CA GLY A 100 24.47 22.94 -26.47
C GLY A 100 23.75 22.06 -27.49
N PHE A 101 24.13 22.17 -28.76
CA PHE A 101 23.46 21.46 -29.88
C PHE A 101 23.54 19.92 -29.79
N LYS A 102 24.67 19.37 -29.33
CA LYS A 102 24.83 17.91 -29.16
C LYS A 102 23.88 17.35 -28.08
N ASP A 103 23.75 18.07 -26.97
CA ASP A 103 22.83 17.72 -25.88
C ASP A 103 21.36 17.85 -26.32
N ALA A 104 21.04 18.90 -27.09
CA ALA A 104 19.72 19.06 -27.69
C ALA A 104 19.35 17.90 -28.62
N LEU A 105 20.29 17.41 -29.45
CA LEU A 105 20.08 16.24 -30.30
C LEU A 105 19.82 14.97 -29.45
N GLY A 106 20.56 14.80 -28.35
CA GLY A 106 20.36 13.69 -27.40
C GLY A 106 19.00 13.71 -26.71
N LYS A 107 18.39 14.90 -26.53
CA LYS A 107 17.08 15.08 -25.90
C LYS A 107 15.89 14.92 -26.86
N ILE A 108 16.10 14.79 -28.18
CA ILE A 108 15.03 14.62 -29.18
C ILE A 108 14.08 13.44 -28.88
N PRO A 109 14.56 12.23 -28.50
CA PRO A 109 13.66 11.12 -28.16
C PRO A 109 12.71 11.45 -27.01
N LEU A 110 13.19 12.23 -26.03
CA LEU A 110 12.39 12.68 -24.90
C LEU A 110 11.29 13.66 -25.34
N PHE A 111 11.61 14.61 -26.22
CA PHE A 111 10.62 15.51 -26.81
C PHE A 111 9.56 14.76 -27.61
N LYS A 112 9.91 13.66 -28.29
CA LYS A 112 8.90 12.80 -28.95
C LYS A 112 7.94 12.17 -27.96
N GLN A 113 8.41 11.77 -26.77
CA GLN A 113 7.53 11.23 -25.74
C GLN A 113 6.56 12.30 -25.21
N VAL A 114 7.02 13.55 -25.04
CA VAL A 114 6.16 14.68 -24.62
C VAL A 114 4.97 14.89 -25.58
N LEU A 115 5.13 14.60 -26.88
CA LEU A 115 4.02 14.69 -27.85
C LEU A 115 2.87 13.70 -27.59
N ASN A 116 3.10 12.66 -26.79
CA ASN A 116 2.11 11.66 -26.41
C ASN A 116 1.31 12.04 -25.15
N MET A 117 1.67 13.13 -24.47
CA MET A 117 1.02 13.57 -23.23
C MET A 117 -0.42 14.07 -23.42
N PRO A 118 -0.79 14.82 -24.47
CA PRO A 118 -2.18 15.26 -24.61
C PRO A 118 -3.12 14.06 -24.83
N ALA A 119 -4.22 13.99 -24.09
CA ALA A 119 -5.27 13.02 -24.35
C ALA A 119 -5.90 13.26 -25.75
N LYS A 120 -6.27 12.18 -26.43
CA LYS A 120 -6.94 12.21 -27.74
C LYS A 120 -8.43 12.00 -27.52
N LYS A 121 -9.23 13.06 -27.67
CA LYS A 121 -10.69 12.98 -27.58
C LYS A 121 -11.27 12.32 -28.82
N LEU A 122 -12.07 11.27 -28.61
CA LEU A 122 -12.84 10.59 -29.64
C LEU A 122 -14.31 11.06 -29.64
N ARG A 123 -15.00 10.85 -30.76
CA ARG A 123 -16.45 11.16 -30.89
C ARG A 123 -17.36 9.98 -30.55
N LYS A 124 -16.84 8.75 -30.68
CA LYS A 124 -17.52 7.48 -30.37
C LYS A 124 -16.50 6.55 -29.72
N ALA A 125 -16.95 5.73 -28.78
CA ALA A 125 -16.08 4.86 -28.01
C ALA A 125 -16.76 3.51 -27.73
N PRO A 126 -16.00 2.41 -27.69
CA PRO A 126 -16.51 1.09 -27.28
C PRO A 126 -17.22 1.10 -25.93
N CYS A 127 -16.76 1.90 -24.96
CA CYS A 127 -17.37 1.97 -23.64
C CYS A 127 -18.81 2.53 -23.62
N GLN A 128 -19.32 3.03 -24.76
CA GLN A 128 -20.67 3.60 -24.91
C GLN A 128 -21.56 2.79 -25.86
N GLU A 129 -21.21 1.52 -26.14
CA GLU A 129 -22.01 0.66 -27.02
C GLU A 129 -23.36 0.25 -26.42
N ILE A 130 -23.40 0.10 -25.10
CA ILE A 130 -24.61 -0.15 -24.30
C ILE A 130 -24.71 0.98 -23.28
N VAL A 131 -25.92 1.53 -23.10
CA VAL A 131 -26.20 2.61 -22.16
C VAL A 131 -27.45 2.23 -21.36
N TRP A 132 -27.31 2.15 -20.04
CA TRP A 132 -28.42 2.11 -19.10
C TRP A 132 -28.58 3.49 -18.49
N GLN A 133 -29.80 4.04 -18.52
CA GLN A 133 -30.10 5.37 -18.01
C GLN A 133 -31.42 5.38 -17.24
N GLY A 134 -31.55 6.26 -16.25
CA GLY A 134 -32.77 6.33 -15.42
C GLY A 134 -33.04 4.99 -14.71
N ASP A 135 -34.26 4.47 -14.85
CA ASP A 135 -34.70 3.24 -14.17
C ASP A 135 -33.99 1.95 -14.62
N GLU A 136 -33.26 1.99 -15.74
CA GLU A 136 -32.48 0.83 -16.23
C GLU A 136 -31.19 0.59 -15.43
N VAL A 137 -30.71 1.63 -14.72
CA VAL A 137 -29.49 1.59 -13.91
C VAL A 137 -29.68 0.62 -12.75
N ASP A 138 -28.97 -0.50 -12.82
CA ASP A 138 -29.05 -1.55 -11.81
C ASP A 138 -27.69 -2.23 -11.59
N LEU A 139 -27.01 -1.82 -10.51
CA LEU A 139 -25.77 -2.43 -10.04
C LEU A 139 -25.95 -3.87 -9.54
N ASP A 140 -27.17 -4.36 -9.33
CA ASP A 140 -27.41 -5.78 -9.01
C ASP A 140 -27.12 -6.69 -10.21
N LYS A 141 -26.97 -6.14 -11.42
CA LYS A 141 -26.58 -6.88 -12.63
C LYS A 141 -25.06 -7.01 -12.81
N ILE A 142 -24.25 -6.32 -11.99
CA ILE A 142 -22.79 -6.36 -12.03
C ILE A 142 -22.31 -7.28 -10.89
N PRO A 143 -21.39 -8.23 -11.14
CA PRO A 143 -20.84 -9.16 -10.14
C PRO A 143 -19.84 -8.46 -9.20
N VAL A 144 -20.32 -7.46 -8.45
CA VAL A 144 -19.52 -6.79 -7.43
C VAL A 144 -19.17 -7.80 -6.34
N MET A 145 -17.89 -7.91 -6.00
CA MET A 145 -17.40 -8.91 -5.04
C MET A 145 -17.67 -8.49 -3.59
N SER A 146 -17.93 -9.48 -2.74
CA SER A 146 -17.78 -9.34 -1.28
C SER A 146 -16.47 -10.02 -0.90
N CYS A 147 -15.56 -9.30 -0.23
CA CYS A 147 -14.19 -9.78 -0.06
C CYS A 147 -14.05 -10.66 1.18
N TRP A 148 -14.56 -10.19 2.32
CA TRP A 148 -14.43 -10.84 3.62
C TRP A 148 -15.78 -11.00 4.31
N ALA A 149 -15.91 -12.03 5.15
CA ALA A 149 -17.18 -12.43 5.73
C ALA A 149 -17.90 -11.33 6.53
N GLU A 150 -17.16 -10.44 7.19
CA GLU A 150 -17.72 -9.35 7.99
C GLU A 150 -17.77 -8.01 7.23
N ASP A 151 -17.45 -8.00 5.94
CA ASP A 151 -17.68 -6.83 5.08
C ASP A 151 -19.20 -6.54 5.01
N VAL A 152 -19.57 -5.28 5.18
CA VAL A 152 -20.98 -4.87 5.29
C VAL A 152 -21.78 -5.06 3.99
N ALA A 153 -21.12 -5.01 2.83
CA ALA A 153 -21.75 -5.11 1.51
C ALA A 153 -20.71 -5.45 0.42
N PRO A 154 -21.13 -5.70 -0.84
CA PRO A 154 -20.22 -5.75 -1.97
C PRO A 154 -19.49 -4.42 -2.20
N LEU A 155 -18.21 -4.50 -2.59
CA LEU A 155 -17.31 -3.36 -2.74
C LEU A 155 -16.74 -3.26 -4.16
N LEU A 156 -16.82 -2.08 -4.77
CA LEU A 156 -16.14 -1.80 -6.03
C LEU A 156 -14.73 -1.27 -5.74
N THR A 157 -13.70 -1.92 -6.30
CA THR A 157 -12.30 -1.73 -5.86
C THR A 157 -11.35 -1.15 -6.90
N TRP A 158 -11.55 -1.41 -8.20
CA TRP A 158 -10.66 -0.97 -9.29
C TRP A 158 -11.17 0.22 -10.13
N GLY A 159 -12.20 0.91 -9.66
CA GLY A 159 -12.81 2.03 -10.39
C GLY A 159 -11.90 3.24 -10.44
N LEU A 160 -11.58 3.72 -11.65
CA LEU A 160 -10.89 4.99 -11.87
C LEU A 160 -11.89 6.13 -11.76
N THR A 161 -11.99 6.74 -10.59
CA THR A 161 -12.85 7.91 -10.34
C THR A 161 -12.23 9.14 -10.99
N VAL A 162 -12.98 9.75 -11.90
CA VAL A 162 -12.64 10.96 -12.65
C VAL A 162 -13.39 12.15 -12.06
N THR A 163 -12.66 13.19 -11.73
CA THR A 163 -13.19 14.45 -11.19
C THR A 163 -12.52 15.66 -11.82
N ARG A 164 -13.18 16.82 -11.74
CA ARG A 164 -12.62 18.10 -12.18
C ARG A 164 -13.05 19.21 -11.22
N GLY A 165 -12.11 19.78 -10.48
CA GLY A 165 -12.37 20.95 -9.64
C GLY A 165 -12.74 22.20 -10.46
N PRO A 166 -13.40 23.21 -9.84
CA PRO A 166 -13.96 24.36 -10.56
C PRO A 166 -12.89 25.33 -11.12
N TYR A 167 -11.69 25.32 -10.55
CA TYR A 167 -10.63 26.29 -10.89
C TYR A 167 -9.63 25.77 -11.92
N LYS A 168 -9.57 24.46 -12.16
CA LYS A 168 -8.54 23.82 -12.96
C LYS A 168 -9.17 23.11 -14.16
N LYS A 169 -8.52 23.24 -15.33
CA LYS A 169 -8.91 22.48 -16.53
C LYS A 169 -8.51 20.99 -16.46
N ARG A 170 -7.58 20.64 -15.57
CA ARG A 170 -7.10 19.27 -15.35
C ARG A 170 -8.23 18.41 -14.78
N GLN A 171 -8.27 17.15 -15.21
CA GLN A 171 -9.00 16.10 -14.49
C GLN A 171 -8.04 15.31 -13.59
N ASN A 172 -8.54 14.91 -12.43
CA ASN A 172 -7.89 13.95 -11.55
C ASN A 172 -8.42 12.54 -11.85
N LEU A 173 -7.54 11.54 -11.79
CA LEU A 173 -7.92 10.14 -11.72
C LEU A 173 -7.47 9.56 -10.38
N GLY A 174 -8.37 8.91 -9.66
CA GLY A 174 -8.04 8.25 -8.40
C GLY A 174 -8.79 6.94 -8.23
N ILE A 175 -8.20 6.05 -7.45
CA ILE A 175 -8.84 4.78 -7.05
C ILE A 175 -9.33 4.95 -5.63
N TYR A 176 -10.65 4.87 -5.48
CA TYR A 176 -11.34 5.02 -4.22
C TYR A 176 -12.30 3.85 -4.09
N ARG A 177 -12.23 3.11 -2.99
CA ARG A 177 -13.16 2.00 -2.77
C ARG A 177 -14.58 2.54 -2.65
N GLN A 178 -15.55 1.80 -3.20
CA GLN A 178 -16.92 2.26 -3.28
C GLN A 178 -17.89 1.19 -2.78
N GLN A 179 -18.50 1.42 -1.61
CA GLN A 179 -19.48 0.50 -1.03
C GLN A 179 -20.80 0.61 -1.79
N LYS A 180 -21.33 -0.52 -2.26
CA LYS A 180 -22.66 -0.56 -2.85
C LYS A 180 -23.74 -0.49 -1.77
N ILE A 181 -24.63 0.48 -1.85
CA ILE A 181 -25.74 0.67 -0.88
C ILE A 181 -27.13 0.59 -1.51
N ALA A 182 -27.22 0.73 -2.84
CA ALA A 182 -28.46 0.54 -3.59
C ALA A 182 -28.17 0.17 -5.04
N LYS A 183 -29.23 -0.05 -5.84
CA LYS A 183 -29.15 -0.30 -7.28
C LYS A 183 -28.40 0.77 -8.06
N ASN A 184 -28.44 2.02 -7.60
CA ASN A 184 -27.82 3.16 -8.27
C ASN A 184 -27.04 4.08 -7.31
N LYS A 185 -26.70 3.60 -6.10
CA LYS A 185 -25.95 4.40 -5.13
C LYS A 185 -24.78 3.61 -4.56
N ILE A 186 -23.64 4.29 -4.53
CA ILE A 186 -22.42 3.80 -3.90
C ILE A 186 -21.82 4.90 -3.02
N ILE A 187 -21.09 4.53 -1.97
CA ILE A 187 -20.38 5.49 -1.12
C ILE A 187 -19.02 5.81 -1.74
N MET A 188 -18.65 7.09 -1.81
CA MET A 188 -17.35 7.52 -2.34
C MET A 188 -16.34 7.70 -1.20
N ARG A 189 -15.52 6.68 -0.93
CA ARG A 189 -14.53 6.71 0.15
C ARG A 189 -13.16 7.20 -0.34
N TRP A 190 -12.92 8.50 -0.20
CA TRP A 190 -11.62 9.13 -0.42
C TRP A 190 -11.07 9.79 0.84
N LEU A 191 -9.75 9.80 1.02
CA LEU A 191 -9.12 10.57 2.10
C LEU A 191 -9.11 12.06 1.75
N ALA A 192 -9.26 12.94 2.75
CA ALA A 192 -9.49 14.38 2.57
C ALA A 192 -8.43 15.13 1.72
N HIS A 193 -7.21 14.60 1.62
CA HIS A 193 -6.10 15.20 0.86
C HIS A 193 -5.95 14.66 -0.56
N ARG A 194 -6.82 13.73 -1.00
CA ARG A 194 -6.79 13.14 -2.35
C ARG A 194 -7.46 14.07 -3.36
N GLY A 195 -7.06 13.97 -4.63
CA GLY A 195 -7.50 14.88 -5.69
C GLY A 195 -9.02 15.01 -5.80
N GLY A 196 -9.77 13.91 -5.83
CA GLY A 196 -11.24 13.95 -5.89
C GLY A 196 -11.90 14.62 -4.68
N ALA A 197 -11.38 14.41 -3.47
CA ALA A 197 -11.87 15.06 -2.27
C ALA A 197 -11.61 16.58 -2.27
N LEU A 198 -10.42 16.99 -2.75
CA LEU A 198 -10.07 18.40 -2.91
C LEU A 198 -10.94 19.06 -3.99
N ASP A 199 -11.18 18.38 -5.11
CA ASP A 199 -12.06 18.86 -6.17
C ASP A 199 -13.50 19.06 -5.67
N LEU A 200 -14.04 18.12 -4.88
CA LEU A 200 -15.36 18.26 -4.26
C LEU A 200 -15.40 19.45 -3.29
N ARG A 201 -14.40 19.57 -2.40
CA ARG A 201 -14.33 20.70 -1.46
C ARG A 201 -14.34 22.03 -2.20
N ASP A 202 -13.44 22.18 -3.17
CA ASP A 202 -13.34 23.40 -3.98
C ASP A 202 -14.65 23.66 -4.76
N TRP A 203 -15.30 22.59 -5.25
CA TRP A 203 -16.61 22.69 -5.90
C TRP A 203 -17.71 23.18 -4.95
N MET A 204 -17.77 22.66 -3.72
CA MET A 204 -18.75 23.08 -2.71
C MET A 204 -18.58 24.55 -2.32
N GLU A 205 -17.34 25.04 -2.27
CA GLU A 205 -17.04 26.47 -2.03
C GLU A 205 -17.46 27.35 -3.22
N ALA A 206 -17.15 26.92 -4.45
CA ALA A 206 -17.44 27.69 -5.66
C ALA A 206 -18.91 27.62 -6.11
N ASN A 207 -19.58 26.50 -5.86
CA ASN A 207 -20.94 26.20 -6.30
C ASN A 207 -21.79 25.62 -5.15
N PRO A 208 -22.11 26.42 -4.11
CA PRO A 208 -22.81 25.92 -2.93
C PRO A 208 -24.14 25.23 -3.27
N GLY A 209 -24.32 24.01 -2.75
CA GLY A 209 -25.53 23.21 -2.94
C GLY A 209 -25.72 22.60 -4.33
N GLN A 210 -24.79 22.79 -5.28
CA GLN A 210 -24.88 22.16 -6.59
C GLN A 210 -24.28 20.75 -6.58
N PRO A 211 -24.92 19.76 -7.23
CA PRO A 211 -24.35 18.43 -7.40
C PRO A 211 -22.99 18.45 -8.07
N PHE A 212 -22.03 17.69 -7.54
CA PHE A 212 -20.69 17.57 -8.08
C PHE A 212 -20.60 16.43 -9.10
N PRO A 213 -20.29 16.68 -10.38
CA PRO A 213 -20.22 15.64 -11.40
C PRO A 213 -19.06 14.66 -11.16
N VAL A 214 -19.35 13.36 -11.25
CA VAL A 214 -18.37 12.29 -11.09
C VAL A 214 -18.60 11.19 -12.14
N SER A 215 -17.51 10.61 -12.65
CA SER A 215 -17.55 9.38 -13.45
C SER A 215 -16.54 8.37 -12.92
N VAL A 216 -16.82 7.08 -13.03
CA VAL A 216 -15.93 5.99 -12.58
C VAL A 216 -15.77 4.97 -13.69
N ALA A 217 -14.54 4.75 -14.16
CA ALA A 217 -14.24 3.82 -15.24
C ALA A 217 -13.59 2.53 -14.74
N PHE A 218 -14.14 1.38 -15.12
CA PHE A 218 -13.64 0.04 -14.83
C PHE A 218 -13.07 -0.61 -16.10
N GLY A 219 -11.99 -1.38 -15.93
CA GLY A 219 -11.36 -2.12 -17.02
C GLY A 219 -10.77 -1.23 -18.12
N ALA A 220 -10.14 -0.11 -17.73
CA ALA A 220 -9.38 0.72 -18.66
C ALA A 220 -8.10 0.01 -19.14
N ASP A 221 -7.39 0.59 -20.11
CA ASP A 221 -6.08 0.08 -20.51
C ASP A 221 -5.07 0.11 -19.34
N PRO A 222 -4.10 -0.82 -19.30
CA PRO A 222 -3.22 -0.97 -18.14
C PRO A 222 -2.37 0.27 -17.84
N ALA A 223 -1.97 1.04 -18.87
CA ALA A 223 -1.19 2.25 -18.67
C ALA A 223 -2.00 3.35 -17.98
N THR A 224 -3.30 3.47 -18.29
CA THR A 224 -4.21 4.41 -17.61
C THR A 224 -4.44 4.00 -16.16
N ILE A 225 -4.67 2.70 -15.89
CA ILE A 225 -4.83 2.19 -14.53
C ILE A 225 -3.59 2.49 -13.70
N LEU A 226 -2.41 2.09 -14.18
CA LEU A 226 -1.14 2.31 -13.48
C LEU A 226 -0.78 3.79 -13.39
N GLY A 227 -1.18 4.59 -14.38
CA GLY A 227 -1.01 6.04 -14.35
C GLY A 227 -1.84 6.73 -13.26
N ALA A 228 -3.00 6.18 -12.90
CA ALA A 228 -3.82 6.67 -11.80
C ALA A 228 -3.29 6.26 -10.40
N VAL A 229 -2.55 5.16 -10.31
CA VAL A 229 -1.87 4.73 -9.08
C VAL A 229 -0.54 5.46 -8.88
N THR A 230 0.15 5.79 -9.98
CA THR A 230 1.44 6.47 -9.92
C THR A 230 1.28 7.92 -9.48
N PRO A 231 2.07 8.40 -8.51
CA PRO A 231 2.01 9.78 -8.07
C PRO A 231 2.62 10.72 -9.10
N VAL A 232 1.76 11.27 -9.95
CA VAL A 232 2.13 12.29 -10.92
C VAL A 232 2.11 13.68 -10.27
N PRO A 233 2.99 14.61 -10.69
CA PRO A 233 2.95 15.99 -10.22
C PRO A 233 1.57 16.64 -10.42
N ASP A 234 1.19 17.60 -9.56
CA ASP A 234 -0.07 18.36 -9.68
C ASP A 234 -0.18 19.14 -11.02
N THR A 235 0.95 19.35 -11.70
CA THR A 235 1.03 19.97 -13.04
C THR A 235 0.75 19.02 -14.20
N LEU A 236 0.72 17.69 -13.96
CA LEU A 236 0.57 16.66 -14.98
C LEU A 236 -0.68 15.82 -14.72
N SER A 237 -1.58 15.70 -15.71
CA SER A 237 -2.72 14.79 -15.61
C SER A 237 -2.26 13.33 -15.71
N GLU A 238 -2.93 12.45 -14.98
CA GLU A 238 -2.70 11.00 -15.00
C GLU A 238 -2.86 10.42 -16.42
N TYR A 239 -3.77 10.96 -17.24
CA TYR A 239 -3.89 10.57 -18.65
C TYR A 239 -2.65 10.90 -19.48
N ALA A 240 -2.02 12.03 -19.18
CA ALA A 240 -0.81 12.44 -19.87
C ALA A 240 0.36 11.55 -19.48
N PHE A 241 0.42 11.16 -18.21
CA PHE A 241 1.40 10.18 -17.76
C PHE A 241 1.16 8.79 -18.35
N ALA A 242 -0.08 8.33 -18.41
CA ALA A 242 -0.45 7.09 -19.09
C ALA A 242 -0.02 7.10 -20.57
N GLY A 243 -0.13 8.25 -21.25
CA GLY A 243 0.35 8.41 -22.62
C GLY A 243 1.87 8.30 -22.77
N LEU A 244 2.63 8.76 -21.77
CA LEU A 244 4.08 8.58 -21.70
C LEU A 244 4.47 7.11 -21.51
N LEU A 245 3.79 6.41 -20.58
CA LEU A 245 4.02 4.99 -20.33
C LEU A 245 3.72 4.14 -21.56
N ARG A 246 2.56 4.40 -22.19
CA ARG A 246 2.09 3.65 -23.37
C ARG A 246 2.89 3.96 -24.62
N GLY A 247 3.51 5.14 -24.72
CA GLY A 247 4.18 5.61 -25.92
C GLY A 247 3.23 6.13 -27.01
N SER A 248 1.95 6.34 -26.68
CA SER A 248 0.94 6.93 -27.55
C SER A 248 -0.13 7.63 -26.70
N LYS A 249 -0.81 8.64 -27.26
CA LYS A 249 -1.85 9.40 -26.57
C LYS A 249 -2.95 8.49 -26.01
N THR A 250 -3.35 8.74 -24.78
CA THR A 250 -4.53 8.10 -24.16
C THR A 250 -5.79 8.54 -24.89
N GLU A 251 -6.57 7.58 -25.39
CA GLU A 251 -7.84 7.86 -26.06
C GLU A 251 -8.97 7.97 -25.04
N VAL A 252 -9.66 9.11 -25.05
CA VAL A 252 -10.74 9.42 -24.12
C VAL A 252 -12.01 9.79 -24.87
N VAL A 253 -13.16 9.62 -24.22
CA VAL A 253 -14.46 10.06 -24.71
C VAL A 253 -15.16 10.86 -23.62
N GLN A 254 -16.01 11.80 -24.02
CA GLN A 254 -16.83 12.53 -23.07
C GLN A 254 -17.93 11.62 -22.52
N SER A 255 -18.14 11.66 -21.20
CA SER A 255 -19.27 11.04 -20.52
C SER A 255 -20.60 11.50 -21.15
N ILE A 256 -21.65 10.68 -21.04
CA ILE A 256 -22.97 11.00 -21.61
C ILE A 256 -23.66 12.12 -20.81
N SER A 257 -23.57 12.04 -19.48
CA SER A 257 -24.33 12.86 -18.53
C SER A 257 -23.57 14.08 -17.99
N ASN A 258 -22.28 14.22 -18.30
CA ASN A 258 -21.44 15.30 -17.79
C ASN A 258 -20.23 15.58 -18.72
N ASP A 259 -19.46 16.63 -18.42
CA ASP A 259 -18.32 17.09 -19.25
C ASP A 259 -16.97 16.42 -18.92
N LEU A 260 -16.99 15.34 -18.13
CA LEU A 260 -15.78 14.58 -17.83
C LEU A 260 -15.38 13.69 -19.00
N GLU A 261 -14.09 13.41 -19.10
CA GLU A 261 -13.53 12.53 -20.12
C GLU A 261 -13.03 11.22 -19.49
N VAL A 262 -13.58 10.11 -19.94
CA VAL A 262 -13.29 8.74 -19.48
C VAL A 262 -12.50 7.97 -20.54
N PRO A 263 -11.75 6.90 -20.19
CA PRO A 263 -11.00 6.12 -21.16
C PRO A 263 -11.95 5.48 -22.18
N ALA A 264 -11.74 5.73 -23.47
CA ALA A 264 -12.67 5.27 -24.51
C ALA A 264 -12.78 3.73 -24.58
N SER A 265 -11.74 3.03 -24.15
CA SER A 265 -11.66 1.57 -24.15
C SER A 265 -12.07 0.93 -22.82
N ALA A 266 -12.58 1.69 -21.85
CA ALA A 266 -13.07 1.14 -20.59
C ALA A 266 -14.15 0.08 -20.85
N GLU A 267 -14.20 -0.95 -20.00
CA GLU A 267 -15.20 -2.02 -20.10
C GLU A 267 -16.57 -1.55 -19.60
N ILE A 268 -16.59 -0.84 -18.47
CA ILE A 268 -17.80 -0.30 -17.82
C ILE A 268 -17.49 1.11 -17.29
N VAL A 269 -18.40 2.06 -17.45
CA VAL A 269 -18.32 3.41 -16.88
C VAL A 269 -19.61 3.73 -16.13
N LEU A 270 -19.47 4.18 -14.88
CA LEU A 270 -20.55 4.72 -14.06
C LEU A 270 -20.49 6.24 -14.14
N GLU A 271 -21.61 6.90 -14.38
CA GLU A 271 -21.69 8.36 -14.42
C GLU A 271 -22.82 8.88 -13.54
N GLY A 272 -22.61 10.06 -12.94
CA GLY A 272 -23.63 10.71 -12.13
C GLY A 272 -23.07 11.87 -11.33
N TYR A 273 -23.47 11.97 -10.06
CA TYR A 273 -23.09 13.07 -9.21
C TYR A 273 -23.02 12.71 -7.72
N ILE A 274 -22.30 13.53 -6.97
CA ILE A 274 -22.36 13.57 -5.50
C ILE A 274 -23.22 14.77 -5.09
N ASP A 275 -24.24 14.54 -4.27
CA ASP A 275 -24.93 15.61 -3.54
C ASP A 275 -24.08 15.98 -2.31
N PRO A 276 -23.65 17.25 -2.17
CA PRO A 276 -22.83 17.69 -1.03
C PRO A 276 -23.45 17.46 0.36
N ASN A 277 -24.76 17.21 0.43
CA ASN A 277 -25.47 16.98 1.69
C ASN A 277 -25.83 15.51 1.93
N GLU A 278 -25.57 14.62 0.96
CA GLU A 278 -25.90 13.20 1.09
C GLU A 278 -24.70 12.39 1.59
N PHE A 279 -24.86 11.80 2.77
CA PHE A 279 -23.86 10.95 3.42
C PHE A 279 -24.44 9.60 3.79
N ALA A 280 -23.57 8.59 3.86
CA ALA A 280 -23.88 7.29 4.41
C ALA A 280 -22.69 6.74 5.20
N ASP A 281 -22.98 5.85 6.15
CA ASP A 281 -21.96 5.15 6.92
C ASP A 281 -21.32 4.08 6.03
N GLU A 282 -20.02 4.19 5.82
CA GLU A 282 -19.22 3.18 5.13
C GLU A 282 -18.68 2.16 6.14
N GLY A 283 -18.70 0.89 5.75
CA GLY A 283 -18.03 -0.19 6.47
C GLY A 283 -18.86 -0.89 7.56
N PRO A 284 -18.23 -1.81 8.31
CA PRO A 284 -16.80 -2.14 8.27
C PRO A 284 -16.38 -2.86 6.99
N TYR A 285 -15.09 -2.77 6.67
CA TYR A 285 -14.43 -3.52 5.60
C TYR A 285 -13.04 -3.94 6.02
N GLY A 286 -12.63 -5.14 5.60
CA GLY A 286 -11.22 -5.54 5.62
C GLY A 286 -10.39 -4.63 4.71
N ASP A 287 -9.18 -4.28 5.13
CA ASP A 287 -8.25 -3.49 4.31
C ASP A 287 -6.82 -4.07 4.25
N HIS A 288 -5.92 -3.33 3.58
CA HIS A 288 -4.50 -3.69 3.38
C HIS A 288 -3.70 -3.82 4.69
N THR A 289 -4.26 -3.46 5.83
CA THR A 289 -3.66 -3.72 7.15
C THR A 289 -3.91 -5.14 7.62
N GLY A 290 -4.85 -5.87 7.01
CA GLY A 290 -5.31 -7.16 7.52
C GLY A 290 -6.34 -7.06 8.64
N TYR A 291 -6.93 -5.88 8.86
CA TYR A 291 -7.97 -5.62 9.86
C TYR A 291 -9.23 -5.06 9.22
N TYR A 292 -10.36 -5.19 9.94
CA TYR A 292 -11.58 -4.47 9.65
C TYR A 292 -11.50 -3.05 10.19
N ASN A 293 -11.85 -2.07 9.35
CA ASN A 293 -11.84 -0.66 9.74
C ASN A 293 -13.15 -0.25 10.41
N GLU A 294 -13.06 0.75 11.29
CA GLU A 294 -14.21 1.42 11.88
C GLU A 294 -15.13 2.03 10.82
N LYS A 295 -16.40 2.18 11.18
CA LYS A 295 -17.40 2.87 10.35
C LYS A 295 -17.12 4.36 10.28
N GLU A 296 -17.23 4.94 9.09
CA GLU A 296 -17.01 6.37 8.88
C GLU A 296 -18.02 6.95 7.88
N GLN A 297 -18.46 8.19 8.08
CA GLN A 297 -19.37 8.86 7.15
C GLN A 297 -18.64 9.40 5.93
N HIS A 298 -19.16 9.05 4.75
CA HIS A 298 -18.68 9.56 3.47
C HIS A 298 -19.83 9.95 2.54
N HIS A 299 -19.50 10.72 1.51
CA HIS A 299 -20.48 11.20 0.54
C HIS A 299 -21.02 10.05 -0.32
N VAL A 300 -22.28 10.15 -0.72
CA VAL A 300 -22.92 9.20 -1.61
C VAL A 300 -22.80 9.65 -3.07
N PHE A 301 -22.32 8.76 -3.92
CA PHE A 301 -22.33 8.91 -5.37
C PHE A 301 -23.59 8.26 -5.95
N THR A 302 -24.47 9.10 -6.49
CA THR A 302 -25.68 8.67 -7.20
C THR A 302 -25.37 8.47 -8.67
N ILE A 303 -25.57 7.25 -9.16
CA ILE A 303 -25.33 6.84 -10.55
C ILE A 303 -26.60 7.09 -11.35
N THR A 304 -26.48 7.84 -12.43
CA THR A 304 -27.59 8.15 -13.35
C THR A 304 -27.44 7.39 -14.66
N HIS A 305 -26.21 7.02 -15.03
CA HIS A 305 -25.91 6.25 -16.24
C HIS A 305 -24.87 5.17 -15.97
N ILE A 306 -25.05 4.02 -16.60
CA ILE A 306 -24.02 2.98 -16.74
C ILE A 306 -23.81 2.75 -18.22
N THR A 307 -22.60 3.01 -18.71
CA THR A 307 -22.21 2.72 -20.10
C THR A 307 -21.22 1.56 -20.12
N MET A 308 -21.28 0.70 -21.14
CA MET A 308 -20.38 -0.45 -21.24
C MET A 308 -20.16 -0.90 -22.67
N ARG A 309 -19.07 -1.65 -22.88
CA ARG A 309 -18.83 -2.41 -24.12
C ARG A 309 -19.85 -3.55 -24.26
N ARG A 310 -19.98 -4.09 -25.48
CA ARG A 310 -20.56 -5.43 -25.66
C ARG A 310 -19.66 -6.47 -25.01
N ASP A 311 -20.29 -7.43 -24.35
CA ASP A 311 -19.63 -8.50 -23.57
C ASP A 311 -18.58 -7.92 -22.61
N PRO A 312 -18.99 -7.06 -21.66
CA PRO A 312 -18.04 -6.33 -20.83
C PRO A 312 -17.32 -7.26 -19.85
N ILE A 313 -16.12 -6.87 -19.42
CA ILE A 313 -15.39 -7.52 -18.32
C ILE A 313 -15.43 -6.60 -17.10
N TYR A 314 -15.84 -7.13 -15.93
CA TYR A 314 -15.76 -6.40 -14.68
C TYR A 314 -14.38 -6.59 -14.05
N HIS A 315 -13.58 -5.53 -13.98
CA HIS A 315 -12.27 -5.55 -13.32
C HIS A 315 -12.41 -5.25 -11.83
N SER A 316 -11.98 -6.19 -10.99
CA SER A 316 -12.10 -6.13 -9.53
C SER A 316 -10.85 -6.69 -8.84
N THR A 317 -10.72 -6.37 -7.56
CA THR A 317 -9.70 -6.89 -6.65
C THR A 317 -10.20 -6.87 -5.22
N TYR A 318 -9.35 -7.33 -4.30
CA TYR A 318 -9.57 -7.29 -2.87
C TYR A 318 -8.34 -6.69 -2.19
N THR A 319 -8.52 -6.23 -0.95
CA THR A 319 -7.43 -5.83 -0.06
C THR A 319 -7.50 -6.66 1.21
N GLY A 320 -6.36 -6.93 1.82
CA GLY A 320 -6.31 -7.78 3.02
C GLY A 320 -4.94 -7.79 3.65
N ARG A 321 -4.68 -8.80 4.49
CA ARG A 321 -3.36 -8.96 5.10
C ARG A 321 -2.31 -9.19 4.01
N PRO A 322 -1.25 -8.36 3.92
CA PRO A 322 -0.28 -8.45 2.83
C PRO A 322 0.47 -9.80 2.80
N PRO A 323 0.98 -10.22 1.63
CA PRO A 323 0.90 -9.52 0.36
C PRO A 323 -0.51 -9.60 -0.25
N ASP A 324 -0.97 -8.48 -0.80
CA ASP A 324 -2.16 -8.35 -1.64
C ASP A 324 -1.79 -7.66 -2.96
N GLU A 325 -2.73 -7.54 -3.90
CA GLU A 325 -2.43 -6.97 -5.23
C GLU A 325 -1.93 -5.51 -5.15
N PRO A 326 -2.55 -4.62 -4.34
CA PRO A 326 -2.00 -3.28 -4.10
C PRO A 326 -0.58 -3.28 -3.52
N ALA A 327 -0.22 -4.22 -2.64
CA ALA A 327 1.14 -4.31 -2.13
C ALA A 327 2.15 -4.65 -3.22
N VAL A 328 1.80 -5.55 -4.15
CA VAL A 328 2.66 -5.88 -5.29
C VAL A 328 2.85 -4.67 -6.21
N LEU A 329 1.78 -3.90 -6.45
CA LEU A 329 1.86 -2.62 -7.17
C LEU A 329 2.79 -1.64 -6.47
N GLY A 330 2.70 -1.51 -5.14
CA GLY A 330 3.59 -0.68 -4.34
C GLY A 330 5.06 -1.05 -4.52
N VAL A 331 5.39 -2.35 -4.51
CA VAL A 331 6.76 -2.84 -4.74
C VAL A 331 7.28 -2.47 -6.12
N ALA A 332 6.48 -2.66 -7.17
CA ALA A 332 6.89 -2.29 -8.53
C ALA A 332 7.04 -0.77 -8.67
N LEU A 333 6.13 0.01 -8.08
CA LEU A 333 6.18 1.47 -8.14
C LEU A 333 7.31 2.08 -7.30
N ASN A 334 7.85 1.37 -6.30
CA ASN A 334 9.06 1.80 -5.59
C ASN A 334 10.22 2.09 -6.56
N GLU A 335 10.39 1.27 -7.61
CA GLU A 335 11.44 1.48 -8.62
C GLU A 335 11.25 2.81 -9.39
N VAL A 336 10.03 3.33 -9.48
CA VAL A 336 9.75 4.65 -10.06
C VAL A 336 10.12 5.77 -9.09
N PHE A 337 10.00 5.55 -7.77
CA PHE A 337 10.30 6.54 -6.73
C PHE A 337 11.77 6.72 -6.44
N VAL A 338 12.57 5.65 -6.50
CA VAL A 338 14.01 5.72 -6.18
C VAL A 338 14.72 6.84 -6.97
N PRO A 339 14.59 6.96 -8.31
CA PRO A 339 15.25 8.03 -9.06
C PRO A 339 14.75 9.44 -8.72
N ILE A 340 13.46 9.56 -8.37
CA ILE A 340 12.86 10.84 -7.97
C ILE A 340 13.45 11.30 -6.64
N LEU A 341 13.59 10.39 -5.68
CA LEU A 341 14.24 10.63 -4.40
C LEU A 341 15.73 10.94 -4.58
N GLN A 342 16.44 10.16 -5.40
CA GLN A 342 17.86 10.36 -5.68
C GLN A 342 18.17 11.71 -6.32
N LYS A 343 17.27 12.26 -7.14
CA LYS A 343 17.44 13.61 -7.68
C LYS A 343 17.48 14.67 -6.57
N GLN A 344 16.68 14.51 -5.53
CA GLN A 344 16.61 15.45 -4.40
C GLN A 344 17.65 15.15 -3.31
N PHE A 345 17.94 13.87 -3.09
CA PHE A 345 18.84 13.32 -2.08
C PHE A 345 19.83 12.37 -2.77
N PRO A 346 20.88 12.90 -3.44
CA PRO A 346 21.84 12.08 -4.20
C PRO A 346 22.59 11.06 -3.36
N GLU A 347 22.60 11.23 -2.04
CA GLU A 347 23.13 10.29 -1.08
C GLU A 347 22.33 8.99 -0.95
N ILE A 348 21.07 8.93 -1.37
CA ILE A 348 20.23 7.72 -1.29
C ILE A 348 20.70 6.69 -2.33
N GLU A 349 21.04 5.49 -1.89
CA GLU A 349 21.40 4.37 -2.77
C GLU A 349 20.17 3.52 -3.14
N ASP A 350 19.38 3.10 -2.15
CA ASP A 350 18.10 2.42 -2.35
C ASP A 350 17.03 2.96 -1.38
N PHE A 351 15.77 2.82 -1.79
CA PHE A 351 14.60 3.17 -0.98
C PHE A 351 13.55 2.07 -1.16
N TYR A 352 13.18 1.42 -0.06
CA TYR A 352 12.30 0.27 -0.09
C TYR A 352 11.15 0.42 0.91
N LEU A 353 9.92 0.19 0.42
CA LEU A 353 8.73 0.04 1.23
C LEU A 353 8.33 -1.44 1.25
N PRO A 354 8.59 -2.18 2.34
CA PRO A 354 8.27 -3.60 2.43
C PRO A 354 6.74 -3.85 2.40
N PRO A 355 6.24 -4.83 1.62
CA PRO A 355 4.83 -5.24 1.61
C PRO A 355 4.25 -5.51 2.99
N GLU A 356 5.00 -6.21 3.83
CA GLU A 356 4.67 -6.55 5.22
C GLU A 356 4.52 -5.30 6.11
N GLY A 357 5.14 -4.18 5.75
CA GLY A 357 4.90 -2.87 6.36
C GLY A 357 3.63 -2.19 5.84
N CYS A 358 2.64 -2.97 5.41
CA CYS A 358 1.40 -2.51 4.78
C CYS A 358 1.67 -1.54 3.61
N SER A 359 2.69 -1.83 2.80
CA SER A 359 3.13 -1.07 1.61
C SER A 359 3.66 0.35 1.82
N TYR A 360 3.34 1.03 2.92
CA TYR A 360 3.79 2.41 3.16
C TYR A 360 4.09 2.77 4.62
N ARG A 361 3.76 1.92 5.60
CA ARG A 361 3.90 2.27 7.02
C ARG A 361 5.34 2.17 7.51
N MET A 362 6.20 1.48 6.78
CA MET A 362 7.64 1.40 7.05
C MET A 362 8.44 1.67 5.77
N ALA A 363 9.58 2.35 5.91
CA ALA A 363 10.58 2.51 4.86
C ALA A 363 11.96 2.10 5.37
N VAL A 364 12.72 1.42 4.53
CA VAL A 364 14.16 1.18 4.72
C VAL A 364 14.91 1.97 3.64
N VAL A 365 15.85 2.81 4.07
CA VAL A 365 16.64 3.68 3.19
C VAL A 365 18.11 3.37 3.40
N THR A 366 18.84 3.13 2.31
CA THR A 366 20.29 2.98 2.36
C THR A 366 20.93 4.21 1.74
N MET A 367 22.04 4.68 2.33
CA MET A 367 22.63 5.95 1.90
C MET A 367 24.15 6.01 2.07
N LYS A 368 24.79 6.80 1.22
CA LYS A 368 26.21 7.17 1.33
C LYS A 368 26.36 8.32 2.31
N LYS A 369 26.69 8.02 3.56
CA LYS A 369 26.86 9.02 4.62
C LYS A 369 28.06 9.94 4.32
N GLN A 370 27.88 11.25 4.49
CA GLN A 370 28.88 12.27 4.14
C GLN A 370 29.26 13.17 5.31
N TYR A 371 28.43 13.22 6.35
CA TYR A 371 28.68 14.02 7.54
C TYR A 371 27.91 13.50 8.76
N PRO A 372 28.32 13.85 9.99
CA PRO A 372 27.60 13.53 11.22
C PRO A 372 26.14 14.00 11.18
N GLY A 373 25.19 13.16 11.58
CA GLY A 373 23.76 13.46 11.60
C GLY A 373 23.04 13.39 10.25
N HIS A 374 23.72 12.93 9.17
CA HIS A 374 23.15 12.89 7.82
C HIS A 374 21.85 12.06 7.73
N ALA A 375 21.75 10.95 8.48
CA ALA A 375 20.56 10.10 8.49
C ALA A 375 19.28 10.86 8.88
N LYS A 376 19.37 11.81 9.83
CA LYS A 376 18.20 12.62 10.25
C LYS A 376 17.67 13.50 9.12
N ARG A 377 18.54 14.01 8.25
CA ARG A 377 18.12 14.77 7.05
C ARG A 377 17.30 13.88 6.11
N VAL A 378 17.75 12.65 5.89
CA VAL A 378 17.04 11.67 5.05
C VAL A 378 15.69 11.30 5.67
N MET A 379 15.63 11.03 6.98
CA MET A 379 14.35 10.76 7.68
C MET A 379 13.33 11.88 7.48
N MET A 380 13.73 13.14 7.72
CA MET A 380 12.86 14.29 7.50
C MET A 380 12.48 14.45 6.03
N GLY A 381 13.38 14.12 5.10
CA GLY A 381 13.13 14.10 3.67
C GLY A 381 12.04 13.10 3.28
N VAL A 382 12.12 11.87 3.78
CA VAL A 382 11.10 10.84 3.56
C VAL A 382 9.73 11.33 4.03
N TRP A 383 9.63 11.91 5.22
CA TRP A 383 8.34 12.37 5.78
C TRP A 383 7.77 13.66 5.16
N SER A 384 8.53 14.38 4.34
CA SER A 384 8.11 15.72 3.85
C SER A 384 8.13 15.90 2.34
N PHE A 385 9.01 15.20 1.60
CA PHE A 385 9.25 15.50 0.19
C PHE A 385 8.12 15.01 -0.74
N LEU A 386 7.70 13.75 -0.59
CA LEU A 386 6.61 13.16 -1.37
C LEU A 386 5.41 12.88 -0.47
N ARG A 387 4.22 13.31 -0.89
CA ARG A 387 2.96 13.11 -0.14
C ARG A 387 2.68 11.63 0.15
N GLN A 388 3.18 10.73 -0.70
CA GLN A 388 2.98 9.28 -0.62
C GLN A 388 3.63 8.68 0.62
N PHE A 389 4.69 9.29 1.15
CA PHE A 389 5.45 8.77 2.30
C PHE A 389 5.16 9.53 3.60
N MET A 390 4.22 10.50 3.56
CA MET A 390 3.88 11.32 4.72
C MET A 390 3.25 10.51 5.87
N TYR A 391 2.66 9.33 5.56
CA TYR A 391 2.08 8.42 6.55
C TYR A 391 3.01 7.26 6.96
N THR A 392 4.24 7.21 6.42
CA THR A 392 5.23 6.24 6.86
C THR A 392 5.57 6.48 8.34
N LYS A 393 5.23 5.53 9.20
CA LYS A 393 5.43 5.61 10.65
C LYS A 393 6.87 5.33 11.04
N PHE A 394 7.50 4.39 10.36
CA PHE A 394 8.84 3.89 10.69
C PHE A 394 9.80 4.12 9.53
N VAL A 395 10.94 4.76 9.79
CA VAL A 395 12.01 4.93 8.79
C VAL A 395 13.31 4.39 9.36
N ILE A 396 13.86 3.36 8.74
CA ILE A 396 15.19 2.81 9.10
C ILE A 396 16.19 3.32 8.08
N VAL A 397 17.28 3.95 8.54
CA VAL A 397 18.34 4.45 7.66
C VAL A 397 19.61 3.66 7.90
N CYS A 398 20.14 3.02 6.85
CA CYS A 398 21.36 2.21 6.87
C CYS A 398 22.42 2.80 5.92
N ASP A 399 23.68 2.36 6.04
CA ASP A 399 24.70 2.65 5.03
C ASP A 399 24.45 1.90 3.72
N GLU A 400 25.09 2.33 2.64
CA GLU A 400 24.97 1.77 1.28
C GLU A 400 25.38 0.29 1.15
N SER A 401 26.09 -0.23 2.15
CA SER A 401 26.55 -1.63 2.18
C SER A 401 25.46 -2.63 2.60
N VAL A 402 24.35 -2.15 3.15
CA VAL A 402 23.23 -2.98 3.62
C VAL A 402 22.20 -3.14 2.51
N ASN A 403 21.73 -4.36 2.28
CA ASN A 403 20.58 -4.60 1.41
C ASN A 403 19.28 -4.21 2.12
N ALA A 404 18.65 -3.12 1.69
CA ALA A 404 17.39 -2.61 2.25
C ALA A 404 16.21 -3.61 2.19
N ARG A 405 16.34 -4.67 1.38
CA ARG A 405 15.30 -5.68 1.12
C ARG A 405 15.56 -7.01 1.82
N ASP A 406 16.61 -7.10 2.64
CA ASP A 406 16.91 -8.27 3.48
C ASP A 406 16.88 -7.86 4.95
N TRP A 407 15.86 -8.32 5.67
CA TRP A 407 15.71 -8.05 7.10
C TRP A 407 16.89 -8.54 7.94
N ASN A 408 17.59 -9.60 7.53
CA ASN A 408 18.75 -10.07 8.28
C ASN A 408 19.89 -9.05 8.24
N GLU A 409 20.14 -8.43 7.08
CA GLU A 409 21.16 -7.39 6.96
C GLU A 409 20.73 -6.10 7.68
N VAL A 410 19.46 -5.71 7.55
CA VAL A 410 18.92 -4.51 8.24
C VAL A 410 19.00 -4.66 9.75
N VAL A 411 18.56 -5.80 10.30
CA VAL A 411 18.59 -6.07 11.75
C VAL A 411 20.01 -6.17 12.26
N LYS A 412 20.91 -6.81 11.48
CA LYS A 412 22.34 -6.82 11.81
C LYS A 412 22.90 -5.41 11.93
N ALA A 413 22.64 -4.54 10.95
CA ALA A 413 23.07 -3.14 10.99
C ALA A 413 22.47 -2.39 12.19
N MET A 414 21.21 -2.62 12.53
CA MET A 414 20.60 -2.06 13.74
C MET A 414 21.33 -2.50 15.00
N THR A 415 21.65 -3.79 15.14
CA THR A 415 22.35 -4.30 16.32
C THR A 415 23.80 -3.83 16.42
N GLU A 416 24.51 -3.75 15.29
CA GLU A 416 25.93 -3.39 15.27
C GLU A 416 26.16 -1.88 15.38
N HIS A 417 25.33 -1.07 14.72
CA HIS A 417 25.60 0.36 14.52
C HIS A 417 24.74 1.30 15.37
N MET A 418 23.70 0.80 16.05
CA MET A 418 22.83 1.63 16.90
C MET A 418 23.17 1.53 18.38
N ASP A 419 23.15 2.69 19.03
CA ASP A 419 22.68 2.82 20.41
C ASP A 419 21.17 3.12 20.36
N PRO A 420 20.30 2.22 20.85
CA PRO A 420 18.87 2.26 20.57
C PRO A 420 18.17 3.60 20.87
N VAL A 421 18.39 4.20 22.04
CA VAL A 421 17.76 5.48 22.44
C VAL A 421 18.43 6.68 21.79
N ARG A 422 19.77 6.73 21.70
CA ARG A 422 20.47 7.87 21.09
C ARG A 422 20.14 8.01 19.60
N ASP A 423 20.05 6.88 18.91
CA ASP A 423 19.93 6.82 17.44
C ASP A 423 18.48 6.68 16.97
N THR A 424 17.52 6.77 17.89
CA THR A 424 16.10 6.84 17.58
C THR A 424 15.60 8.28 17.64
N LEU A 425 15.06 8.74 16.52
CA LEU A 425 14.33 10.00 16.41
C LEU A 425 12.83 9.73 16.58
N MET A 426 12.22 10.36 17.58
CA MET A 426 10.77 10.32 17.79
C MET A 426 10.16 11.67 17.45
N ILE A 427 9.10 11.68 16.66
CA ILE A 427 8.31 12.89 16.35
C ILE A 427 6.86 12.60 16.71
N ASP A 428 6.30 13.42 17.61
CA ASP A 428 4.91 13.30 18.06
C ASP A 428 3.98 14.21 17.24
N ASN A 429 2.66 13.97 17.35
CA ASN A 429 1.59 14.79 16.77
C ASN A 429 1.76 15.06 15.26
N THR A 430 2.09 14.00 14.52
CA THR A 430 2.24 14.01 13.07
C THR A 430 0.98 13.48 12.38
N PRO A 431 0.71 13.86 11.12
CA PRO A 431 -0.39 13.28 10.35
C PRO A 431 -0.19 11.77 10.13
N ILE A 432 -1.20 10.98 10.45
CA ILE A 432 -1.26 9.53 10.22
C ILE A 432 -2.53 9.20 9.41
N ASP A 433 -2.57 8.02 8.81
CA ASP A 433 -3.77 7.51 8.16
C ASP A 433 -4.95 7.43 9.16
N SER A 434 -6.13 7.91 8.78
CA SER A 434 -7.31 7.87 9.66
C SER A 434 -7.72 6.43 10.01
N LEU A 435 -7.37 5.48 9.15
CA LEU A 435 -7.63 4.05 9.30
C LEU A 435 -6.67 3.35 10.25
N ASP A 436 -5.60 4.02 10.67
CA ASP A 436 -4.64 3.43 11.60
C ASP A 436 -5.19 3.45 13.02
N PHE A 437 -5.92 2.41 13.41
CA PHE A 437 -6.49 2.26 14.76
C PHE A 437 -5.44 2.26 15.88
N ALA A 438 -4.17 1.97 15.56
CA ALA A 438 -3.10 2.02 16.54
C ALA A 438 -2.71 3.45 16.94
N SER A 439 -3.04 4.47 16.13
CA SER A 439 -2.78 5.86 16.49
C SER A 439 -3.60 6.27 17.73
N PRO A 440 -3.11 7.21 18.56
CA PRO A 440 -3.85 7.65 19.74
C PRO A 440 -5.15 8.38 19.38
N VAL A 441 -5.17 9.09 18.25
CA VAL A 441 -6.32 9.87 17.75
C VAL A 441 -6.47 9.67 16.25
N VAL A 442 -7.69 9.70 15.73
CA VAL A 442 -7.97 9.59 14.29
C VAL A 442 -7.15 10.63 13.51
N GLY A 443 -6.32 10.16 12.57
CA GLY A 443 -5.51 11.00 11.71
C GLY A 443 -4.26 11.63 12.34
N LEU A 444 -3.99 11.38 13.63
CA LEU A 444 -2.86 11.96 14.36
C LEU A 444 -2.13 10.93 15.23
N GLY A 445 -0.81 10.86 15.11
CA GLY A 445 0.03 9.96 15.90
C GLY A 445 1.50 10.27 15.76
N SER A 446 2.35 9.36 16.20
CA SER A 446 3.80 9.57 16.21
C SER A 446 4.52 8.86 15.07
N LYS A 447 5.78 9.25 14.84
CA LYS A 447 6.71 8.68 13.86
C LYS A 447 8.05 8.38 14.52
N MET A 448 8.68 7.30 14.08
CA MET A 448 9.99 6.85 14.56
C MET A 448 10.97 6.70 13.41
N GLY A 449 12.13 7.33 13.54
CA GLY A 449 13.29 7.15 12.68
C GLY A 449 14.38 6.41 13.44
N LEU A 450 14.95 5.38 12.84
CA LEU A 450 16.02 4.55 13.41
C LEU A 450 17.28 4.73 12.56
N ASP A 451 18.30 5.37 13.12
CA ASP A 451 19.58 5.60 12.44
C ASP A 451 20.53 4.41 12.68
N ALA A 452 20.50 3.43 11.79
CA ALA A 452 21.37 2.27 11.76
C ALA A 452 22.66 2.49 10.93
N THR A 453 23.02 3.75 10.65
CA THR A 453 24.28 4.06 9.96
C THR A 453 25.49 3.94 10.88
N ILE A 454 26.67 3.66 10.33
CA ILE A 454 27.94 3.65 11.06
C ILE A 454 28.18 5.03 11.65
N LYS A 455 28.48 5.06 12.96
CA LYS A 455 28.64 6.30 13.72
C LYS A 455 30.05 6.87 13.59
N TRP A 456 30.12 8.16 13.26
CA TRP A 456 31.37 8.90 13.08
C TRP A 456 31.83 9.52 14.41
N PRO A 457 33.12 9.90 14.55
CA PRO A 457 33.66 10.39 15.82
C PRO A 457 32.85 11.51 16.49
N ALA A 458 32.31 12.46 15.71
CA ALA A 458 31.50 13.55 16.24
C ALA A 458 30.15 13.07 16.84
N GLU A 459 29.57 11.99 16.32
CA GLU A 459 28.31 11.40 16.81
C GLU A 459 28.54 10.59 18.09
N LEU A 460 29.78 10.15 18.30
CA LEU A 460 30.22 9.42 19.48
C LEU A 460 30.84 10.34 20.55
N ALA A 461 31.04 11.62 20.27
CA ALA A 461 31.75 12.54 21.17
C ALA A 461 31.04 12.74 22.52
N THR A 462 29.71 12.59 22.56
CA THR A 462 28.91 12.67 23.79
C THR A 462 28.60 11.30 24.39
N ARG A 463 29.16 10.22 23.82
CA ARG A 463 28.96 8.85 24.30
C ARG A 463 29.66 8.66 25.65
N THR A 464 28.92 8.16 26.63
CA THR A 464 29.54 7.56 27.81
C THR A 464 30.22 6.26 27.36
N PRO A 465 31.52 6.06 27.61
CA PRO A 465 32.22 4.82 27.25
C PRO A 465 31.45 3.62 27.81
N VAL A 466 31.09 2.69 26.92
CA VAL A 466 30.39 1.46 27.29
C VAL A 466 31.43 0.37 27.41
N LEU A 467 31.43 -0.35 28.53
CA LEU A 467 32.11 -1.63 28.62
C LEU A 467 31.33 -2.61 27.74
N GLU A 468 31.91 -3.04 26.63
CA GLU A 468 31.37 -4.16 25.86
C GLU A 468 31.28 -5.36 26.80
N ARG A 469 30.06 -5.88 26.98
CA ARG A 469 29.84 -7.15 27.66
C ARG A 469 29.84 -8.24 26.60
N GLU A 470 30.65 -9.27 26.81
CA GLU A 470 30.54 -10.47 26.00
C GLU A 470 29.13 -11.03 26.12
N SER A 471 28.47 -11.22 24.97
CA SER A 471 27.18 -11.91 24.94
C SER A 471 27.46 -13.41 24.90
N HIS A 472 26.92 -14.14 25.86
CA HIS A 472 27.08 -15.58 25.93
C HIS A 472 25.87 -16.27 25.31
N ALA A 473 26.12 -17.37 24.58
CA ALA A 473 25.05 -18.21 24.08
C ALA A 473 24.27 -18.79 25.27
N MET A 474 22.95 -18.61 25.25
CA MET A 474 22.07 -19.18 26.28
C MET A 474 21.87 -20.67 26.06
N ALA A 475 21.73 -21.43 27.14
CA ALA A 475 21.34 -22.82 27.05
C ALA A 475 19.81 -22.93 26.84
N GLU A 476 19.36 -23.95 26.11
CA GLU A 476 17.93 -24.23 25.92
C GLU A 476 17.18 -24.39 27.26
N CYS A 477 17.87 -24.86 28.31
CA CYS A 477 17.28 -25.00 29.65
C CYS A 477 16.88 -23.66 30.28
N ASP A 478 17.62 -22.58 30.00
CA ASP A 478 17.33 -21.25 30.56
C ASP A 478 16.08 -20.65 29.91
N LEU A 479 15.94 -20.84 28.60
CA LEU A 479 14.75 -20.46 27.83
C LEU A 479 13.51 -21.25 28.28
N LEU A 480 13.66 -22.54 28.56
CA LEU A 480 12.59 -23.37 29.10
C LEU A 480 12.17 -22.91 30.51
N ALA A 481 13.13 -22.59 31.37
CA ALA A 481 12.85 -22.05 32.71
C ALA A 481 12.08 -20.72 32.64
N LEU A 482 12.45 -19.84 31.71
CA LEU A 482 11.73 -18.59 31.46
C LEU A 482 10.27 -18.85 31.05
N LYS A 483 10.03 -19.77 30.10
CA LYS A 483 8.66 -20.14 29.69
C LYS A 483 7.86 -20.79 30.82
N GLN A 484 8.50 -21.53 31.73
CA GLN A 484 7.84 -22.08 32.91
C GLN A 484 7.45 -20.99 33.93
N GLN A 485 8.31 -19.97 34.11
CA GLN A 485 8.06 -18.85 35.00
C GLN A 485 7.01 -17.89 34.44
N HIS A 486 6.96 -17.73 33.12
CA HIS A 486 6.06 -16.86 32.39
C HIS A 486 5.24 -17.66 31.36
N PRO A 487 4.20 -18.38 31.80
CA PRO A 487 3.40 -19.23 30.93
C PRO A 487 2.62 -18.45 29.85
N GLU A 488 2.54 -17.12 29.97
CA GLU A 488 2.01 -16.24 28.94
C GLU A 488 2.91 -16.15 27.68
N ILE A 489 4.19 -16.52 27.77
CA ILE A 489 5.09 -16.58 26.61
C ILE A 489 4.75 -17.81 25.78
N VAL A 490 4.34 -17.59 24.54
CA VAL A 490 4.05 -18.66 23.58
C VAL A 490 5.34 -19.09 22.89
N ASP A 491 6.03 -18.13 22.27
CA ASP A 491 7.31 -18.39 21.64
C ASP A 491 8.34 -17.27 21.84
N LEU A 492 9.61 -17.61 21.66
CA LEU A 492 10.72 -16.70 21.85
C LEU A 492 11.84 -17.05 20.86
N TYR A 493 12.30 -16.04 20.13
CA TYR A 493 13.31 -16.16 19.09
C TYR A 493 14.42 -15.11 19.25
N LEU A 494 15.67 -15.55 19.10
CA LEU A 494 16.84 -14.69 19.01
C LEU A 494 17.39 -14.84 17.59
N PRO A 495 17.23 -13.84 16.71
CA PRO A 495 17.70 -13.92 15.34
C PRO A 495 19.23 -14.14 15.30
N PRO A 496 19.73 -15.17 14.59
CA PRO A 496 21.17 -15.41 14.48
C PRO A 496 21.93 -14.22 13.89
N SER A 497 21.30 -13.49 12.96
CA SER A 497 21.84 -12.27 12.34
C SER A 497 22.07 -11.12 13.32
N ALA A 498 21.40 -11.15 14.47
CA ALA A 498 21.44 -10.10 15.48
C ALA A 498 22.49 -10.33 16.58
N ASN A 499 23.32 -11.38 16.47
CA ASN A 499 24.37 -11.73 17.44
C ASN A 499 23.88 -11.73 18.91
N HIS A 500 22.69 -12.29 19.16
CA HIS A 500 22.05 -12.32 20.48
C HIS A 500 21.76 -10.94 21.08
N GLN A 501 21.67 -9.85 20.31
CA GLN A 501 21.34 -8.51 20.82
C GLN A 501 19.89 -8.09 20.55
N PHE A 502 19.09 -9.00 19.98
CA PHE A 502 17.71 -8.77 19.58
C PHE A 502 16.88 -9.98 20.00
N VAL A 503 15.74 -9.74 20.66
CA VAL A 503 14.79 -10.79 21.05
C VAL A 503 13.43 -10.45 20.47
N ILE A 504 12.74 -11.46 19.93
CA ILE A 504 11.31 -11.39 19.62
C ILE A 504 10.60 -12.43 20.47
N ALA A 505 9.52 -12.04 21.14
CA ALA A 505 8.68 -12.99 21.86
C ALA A 505 7.21 -12.77 21.52
N SER A 506 6.47 -13.86 21.36
CA SER A 506 5.02 -13.86 21.24
C SER A 506 4.41 -14.21 22.58
N MET A 507 3.29 -13.57 22.90
CA MET A 507 2.59 -13.80 24.16
C MET A 507 1.09 -13.90 23.96
N LYS A 508 0.44 -14.68 24.83
CA LYS A 508 -1.00 -14.65 24.95
C LYS A 508 -1.41 -13.51 25.87
N LYS A 509 -1.77 -12.37 25.28
CA LYS A 509 -2.20 -11.18 26.03
C LYS A 509 -3.70 -11.27 26.34
N GLU A 510 -4.05 -11.18 27.62
CA GLU A 510 -5.42 -11.30 28.12
C GLU A 510 -5.92 -10.03 28.81
N ARG A 511 -5.02 -9.10 29.15
CA ARG A 511 -5.37 -7.84 29.83
C ARG A 511 -4.41 -6.69 29.51
N ALA A 512 -4.90 -5.47 29.69
CA ALA A 512 -4.10 -4.25 29.66
C ALA A 512 -2.93 -4.31 30.65
N GLY A 513 -1.77 -3.75 30.29
CA GLY A 513 -0.60 -3.70 31.19
C GLY A 513 0.29 -4.95 31.15
N GLN A 514 -0.19 -6.06 30.60
CA GLN A 514 0.50 -7.35 30.68
C GLN A 514 1.78 -7.37 29.85
N SER A 515 1.76 -6.82 28.63
CA SER A 515 2.92 -6.73 27.74
C SER A 515 4.02 -5.87 28.36
N GLN A 516 3.68 -4.73 28.99
CA GLN A 516 4.67 -3.86 29.62
C GLN A 516 5.29 -4.50 30.87
N THR A 517 4.54 -5.31 31.62
CA THR A 517 5.10 -6.10 32.74
C THR A 517 6.02 -7.20 32.23
N LEU A 518 5.60 -7.97 31.22
CA LEU A 518 6.43 -9.02 30.63
C LEU A 518 7.72 -8.44 30.05
N LEU A 519 7.65 -7.31 29.38
CA LEU A 519 8.81 -6.62 28.82
C LEU A 519 9.86 -6.32 29.91
N LYS A 520 9.44 -5.85 31.09
CA LYS A 520 10.35 -5.63 32.23
C LYS A 520 10.99 -6.94 32.70
N HIS A 521 10.22 -8.01 32.84
CA HIS A 521 10.74 -9.31 33.24
C HIS A 521 11.75 -9.87 32.24
N LEU A 522 11.48 -9.76 30.93
CA LEU A 522 12.43 -10.16 29.89
C LEU A 522 13.72 -9.34 30.01
N TRP A 523 13.62 -8.02 30.19
CA TRP A 523 14.81 -7.19 30.38
C TRP A 523 15.66 -7.67 31.54
N ASP A 524 15.05 -7.89 32.71
CA ASP A 524 15.74 -8.36 33.92
C ASP A 524 16.35 -9.75 33.72
N PHE A 525 15.62 -10.65 33.05
CA PHE A 525 16.07 -11.99 32.75
C PHE A 525 17.29 -12.02 31.85
N PHE A 526 17.35 -11.20 30.79
CA PHE A 526 18.48 -11.21 29.85
C PHE A 526 19.72 -10.47 30.33
N VAL A 527 19.64 -9.60 31.36
CA VAL A 527 20.78 -8.84 31.90
C VAL A 527 22.05 -9.68 32.12
N PRO A 528 21.97 -10.92 32.67
CA PRO A 528 23.16 -11.73 32.93
C PRO A 528 23.75 -12.42 31.69
N TYR A 529 22.99 -12.55 30.60
CA TYR A 529 23.33 -13.45 29.49
C TYR A 529 23.82 -12.71 28.23
N ALA A 530 23.22 -11.56 27.92
CA ALA A 530 23.52 -10.84 26.68
C ALA A 530 23.28 -9.33 26.81
N ASP A 531 23.99 -8.55 26.00
CA ASP A 531 23.71 -7.12 25.82
C ASP A 531 22.54 -6.93 24.85
N ILE A 532 21.34 -7.35 25.28
CA ILE A 532 20.11 -7.17 24.50
C ILE A 532 19.86 -5.67 24.33
N LYS A 533 19.82 -5.24 23.08
CA LYS A 533 19.51 -3.87 22.67
C LYS A 533 18.04 -3.69 22.33
N PHE A 534 17.41 -4.72 21.76
CA PHE A 534 16.05 -4.67 21.27
C PHE A 534 15.22 -5.86 21.75
N ILE A 535 14.00 -5.60 22.21
CA ILE A 535 12.97 -6.63 22.43
C ILE A 535 11.71 -6.22 21.68
N ILE A 536 11.13 -7.12 20.89
CA ILE A 536 9.79 -6.97 20.32
C ILE A 536 8.86 -7.97 21.01
N LEU A 537 7.72 -7.48 21.49
CA LEU A 537 6.61 -8.31 21.96
C LEU A 537 5.47 -8.31 20.95
N CYS A 538 5.03 -9.50 20.55
CA CYS A 538 3.91 -9.72 19.63
C CYS A 538 2.82 -10.56 20.31
N ASP A 539 1.61 -10.61 19.75
CA ASP A 539 0.61 -11.60 20.20
C ASP A 539 0.93 -13.00 19.66
N ASP A 540 0.16 -13.99 20.11
CA ASP A 540 0.26 -15.40 19.77
C ASP A 540 -0.13 -15.75 18.32
N ASP A 541 -0.70 -14.81 17.57
CA ASP A 541 -1.00 -14.93 16.15
C ASP A 541 0.17 -14.53 15.22
N VAL A 542 1.31 -14.15 15.79
CA VAL A 542 2.52 -13.75 15.07
C VAL A 542 3.57 -14.83 15.15
N ASN A 543 4.04 -15.30 14.00
CA ASN A 543 5.22 -16.14 13.90
C ASN A 543 6.50 -15.33 14.17
N VAL A 544 7.08 -15.50 15.36
CA VAL A 544 8.29 -14.78 15.81
C VAL A 544 9.56 -15.12 15.02
N GLN A 545 9.53 -16.09 14.11
CA GLN A 545 10.65 -16.45 13.24
C GLN A 545 10.52 -15.89 11.81
N ASP A 546 9.36 -15.31 11.44
CA ASP A 546 9.14 -14.69 10.12
C ASP A 546 9.09 -13.17 10.26
N TRP A 547 10.13 -12.48 9.77
CA TRP A 547 10.20 -11.02 9.78
C TRP A 547 9.00 -10.35 9.12
N ARG A 548 8.37 -10.98 8.13
CA ARG A 548 7.17 -10.42 7.49
C ARG A 548 6.01 -10.34 8.48
N ASP A 549 5.86 -11.33 9.34
CA ASP A 549 4.83 -11.35 10.36
C ASP A 549 5.12 -10.34 11.48
N ILE A 550 6.38 -10.30 11.93
CA ILE A 550 6.86 -9.39 12.97
C ILE A 550 6.69 -7.93 12.55
N ILE A 551 7.12 -7.56 11.33
CA ILE A 551 7.03 -6.19 10.82
C ILE A 551 5.58 -5.79 10.55
N TRP A 552 4.74 -6.73 10.11
CA TRP A 552 3.30 -6.50 10.02
C TRP A 552 2.71 -6.13 11.40
N ALA A 553 3.03 -6.88 12.45
CA ALA A 553 2.57 -6.58 13.80
C ALA A 553 3.09 -5.22 14.29
N VAL A 554 4.39 -4.94 14.12
CA VAL A 554 5.00 -3.65 14.49
C VAL A 554 4.32 -2.48 13.78
N THR A 555 4.03 -2.60 12.49
CA THR A 555 3.47 -1.49 11.71
C THR A 555 1.96 -1.32 11.88
N THR A 556 1.24 -2.35 12.31
CA THR A 556 -0.23 -2.30 12.49
C THR A 556 -0.66 -2.06 13.93
N ARG A 557 0.07 -2.58 14.92
CA ARG A 557 -0.34 -2.57 16.34
C ARG A 557 0.38 -1.51 17.19
N MET A 558 1.26 -0.72 16.58
CA MET A 558 2.04 0.29 17.30
C MET A 558 1.73 1.72 16.85
N ASP A 559 1.54 2.59 17.85
CA ASP A 559 1.95 3.99 17.78
C ASP A 559 3.39 4.08 18.31
N PRO A 560 4.34 4.62 17.52
CA PRO A 560 5.75 4.58 17.89
C PRO A 560 6.10 5.17 19.28
N LEU A 561 5.47 6.27 19.68
CA LEU A 561 5.73 6.94 20.96
C LEU A 561 5.09 6.21 22.14
N ARG A 562 3.82 5.80 22.01
CA ARG A 562 3.10 5.10 23.08
C ARG A 562 3.70 3.73 23.38
N ASP A 563 4.01 2.98 22.33
CA ASP A 563 4.28 1.55 22.43
C ASP A 563 5.77 1.19 22.44
N THR A 564 6.64 2.20 22.59
CA THR A 564 8.08 2.00 22.68
C THR A 564 8.61 2.38 24.05
N ALA A 565 9.11 1.39 24.79
CA ALA A 565 9.84 1.60 26.03
C ALA A 565 11.30 1.95 25.75
N GLN A 566 11.73 3.16 26.10
CA GLN A 566 13.12 3.60 26.04
C GLN A 566 13.79 3.46 27.40
N ILE A 567 14.83 2.63 27.51
CA ILE A 567 15.58 2.44 28.75
C ILE A 567 16.99 2.99 28.58
N LYS A 568 17.33 4.00 29.39
CA LYS A 568 18.69 4.56 29.45
C LYS A 568 19.45 3.83 30.56
N CYS A 569 20.49 3.07 30.19
CA CYS A 569 21.35 2.35 31.12
C CYS A 569 22.78 2.93 31.09
N SER A 570 23.56 2.73 32.16
CA SER A 570 25.00 3.00 32.18
C SER A 570 25.74 1.95 31.33
N GLY A 571 25.60 2.06 30.01
CA GLY A 571 26.12 1.11 29.03
C GLY A 571 25.46 1.36 27.67
N SER A 572 24.94 0.30 27.03
CA SER A 572 24.03 0.43 25.89
C SER A 572 22.63 0.78 26.37
N SER A 573 21.99 1.75 25.73
CA SER A 573 20.55 1.96 25.91
C SER A 573 19.75 0.82 25.27
N LYS A 574 18.46 0.73 25.58
CA LYS A 574 17.59 -0.37 25.14
C LYS A 574 16.26 0.16 24.62
N LEU A 575 15.70 -0.54 23.62
CA LEU A 575 14.35 -0.31 23.11
C LEU A 575 13.50 -1.56 23.22
N GLY A 576 12.35 -1.44 23.88
CA GLY A 576 11.32 -2.47 23.89
C GLY A 576 10.11 -2.01 23.07
N LEU A 577 9.72 -2.79 22.08
CA LEU A 577 8.62 -2.49 21.17
C LEU A 577 7.44 -3.39 21.53
N ASP A 578 6.33 -2.79 21.95
CA ASP A 578 5.08 -3.49 22.25
C ASP A 578 4.20 -3.53 21.00
N ALA A 579 4.39 -4.55 20.17
CA ALA A 579 3.58 -4.84 18.99
C ALA A 579 2.40 -5.78 19.30
N THR A 580 1.89 -5.82 20.54
CA THR A 580 0.71 -6.62 20.87
C THR A 580 -0.60 -5.86 20.60
N ASN A 581 -1.75 -6.54 20.65
CA ASN A 581 -3.05 -5.89 20.70
C ASN A 581 -3.15 -5.03 21.97
N LYS A 582 -3.93 -3.96 21.88
CA LYS A 582 -4.12 -3.02 22.98
C LYS A 582 -5.56 -3.14 23.50
N PHE A 583 -5.68 -3.18 24.82
CA PHE A 583 -6.94 -3.31 25.54
C PHE A 583 -7.25 -2.00 26.26
N ALA A 584 -8.52 -1.68 26.48
CA ALA A 584 -8.87 -0.60 27.40
C ALA A 584 -8.27 -0.90 28.80
N PRO A 585 -7.60 0.06 29.48
CA PRO A 585 -7.48 1.49 29.16
C PRO A 585 -6.18 1.91 28.43
N GLU A 586 -5.39 0.99 27.84
CA GLU A 586 -4.17 1.31 27.09
C GLU A 586 -4.44 2.25 25.90
N VAL A 587 -5.63 2.10 25.31
CA VAL A 587 -6.14 2.91 24.20
C VAL A 587 -7.59 3.31 24.46
N VAL A 588 -7.98 4.43 23.87
CA VAL A 588 -9.37 4.95 23.90
C VAL A 588 -10.12 4.74 22.58
N ARG A 589 -9.39 4.42 21.51
CA ARG A 589 -9.96 4.10 20.20
C ARG A 589 -10.52 2.68 20.18
N GLU A 590 -11.46 2.42 19.28
CA GLU A 590 -11.86 1.07 18.97
C GLU A 590 -10.65 0.33 18.36
N TRP A 591 -10.36 -0.87 18.86
CA TRP A 591 -9.23 -1.65 18.38
C TRP A 591 -9.67 -2.49 17.18
N GLY A 592 -8.84 -2.53 16.13
CA GLY A 592 -9.15 -3.27 14.91
C GLY A 592 -9.34 -4.77 15.18
N SER A 593 -10.28 -5.37 14.44
CA SER A 593 -10.48 -6.82 14.43
C SER A 593 -9.76 -7.44 13.23
N PRO A 594 -8.87 -8.44 13.41
CA PRO A 594 -8.13 -9.02 12.30
C PRO A 594 -9.07 -9.80 11.36
N ILE A 595 -8.79 -9.73 10.06
CA ILE A 595 -9.51 -10.50 9.05
C ILE A 595 -9.25 -11.99 9.25
N LYS A 596 -10.32 -12.78 9.32
CA LYS A 596 -10.26 -14.24 9.41
C LYS A 596 -10.98 -14.86 8.22
N LYS A 597 -10.33 -15.83 7.58
CA LYS A 597 -10.95 -16.65 6.54
C LYS A 597 -11.94 -17.62 7.18
N ASP A 598 -13.10 -17.79 6.55
CA ASP A 598 -14.08 -18.80 6.96
C ASP A 598 -13.50 -20.22 6.69
N PRO A 599 -13.32 -21.07 7.72
CA PRO A 599 -12.80 -22.43 7.53
C PRO A 599 -13.65 -23.28 6.57
N GLN A 600 -14.96 -23.07 6.51
CA GLN A 600 -15.84 -23.82 5.60
C GLN A 600 -15.60 -23.43 4.15
N LEU A 601 -15.46 -22.12 3.89
CA LEU A 601 -15.09 -21.59 2.59
C LEU A 601 -13.71 -22.12 2.15
N VAL A 602 -12.72 -22.08 3.04
CA VAL A 602 -11.37 -22.60 2.78
C VAL A 602 -11.44 -24.08 2.40
N ALA A 603 -12.15 -24.90 3.17
CA ALA A 603 -12.31 -26.33 2.88
C ALA A 603 -13.05 -26.59 1.56
N LYS A 604 -14.03 -25.74 1.21
CA LYS A 604 -14.71 -25.81 -0.09
C LYS A 604 -13.74 -25.54 -1.24
N ILE A 605 -12.91 -24.49 -1.13
CA ILE A 605 -11.91 -24.17 -2.16
C ILE A 605 -10.83 -25.25 -2.22
N ASP A 606 -10.41 -25.83 -1.10
CA ASP A 606 -9.47 -26.97 -1.06
C ASP A 606 -9.97 -28.14 -1.91
N ALA A 607 -11.26 -28.48 -1.80
CA ALA A 607 -11.87 -29.59 -2.51
C ALA A 607 -11.85 -29.42 -4.05
N ILE A 608 -11.91 -28.17 -4.54
CA ILE A 608 -11.94 -27.86 -5.98
C ILE A 608 -10.61 -27.33 -6.52
N TRP A 609 -9.61 -27.06 -5.67
CA TRP A 609 -8.38 -26.34 -6.06
C TRP A 609 -7.65 -26.97 -7.23
N HIS A 610 -7.51 -28.31 -7.22
CA HIS A 610 -6.87 -29.04 -8.31
C HIS A 610 -7.67 -28.99 -9.62
N GLU A 611 -9.00 -28.92 -9.54
CA GLU A 611 -9.87 -28.83 -10.72
C GLU A 611 -9.78 -27.46 -11.41
N LEU A 612 -9.45 -26.41 -10.67
CA LEU A 612 -9.28 -25.06 -11.22
C LEU A 612 -8.03 -24.95 -12.11
N GLY A 613 -7.01 -25.80 -11.88
CA GLY A 613 -5.80 -25.88 -12.71
C GLY A 613 -5.05 -24.54 -12.85
N ILE A 614 -4.90 -23.81 -11.75
CA ILE A 614 -4.26 -22.47 -11.71
C ILE A 614 -2.73 -22.56 -11.64
N LEU A 615 -2.20 -23.56 -10.91
CA LEU A 615 -0.78 -23.79 -10.67
C LEU A 615 -0.36 -25.19 -11.14
#